data_AF-A0A8D8FT79-F1
#
_entry.id   AF-A0A8D8FT79-F1
#
_cell.length_a   1.000
_cell.length_b   1.000
_cell.length_c   1.000
_cell.angle_alpha   90.00
_cell.angle_beta   90.00
_cell.angle_gamma   90.00
#
_symmetry.space_group_name_H-M   'P 1'
#
loop_
_entity.id
_entity.type
_entity.pdbx_description
1 polymer ?
#
loop_
_entity_poly.entity_id
_entity_poly.type
_entity_poly.pdbx_seq_one_letter_code
_entity_poly.pdbx_strand_id
1 'polypeptide(L)'
;MECDPKNSHKHNLQKELVCIEYPGQVRNPDRMMASLGGALELSTAITTEKRRLELRFRPDSIYSKPAFGDRHQTTGLVLKLKIRRKRSQPNEVQVRSIEIAGRVNFQYRFESMCDFQLLPAMRSTTTGVVE
;
A
#
# COMPACT_ATOMS: atom_id res chain seq x y z
N MET A 1 -12.01 -30.20 -0.96
CA MET A 1 -10.69 -29.54 -1.01
C MET A 1 -9.74 -30.43 -0.26
N GLU A 2 -9.12 -31.40 -0.93
CA GLU A 2 -8.12 -32.25 -0.30
C GLU A 2 -6.79 -31.50 -0.31
N CYS A 3 -6.33 -31.19 0.90
CA CYS A 3 -5.04 -30.57 1.12
C CYS A 3 -3.97 -31.64 0.91
N ASP A 4 -3.29 -31.61 -0.24
CA ASP A 4 -2.24 -32.57 -0.58
C ASP A 4 -1.06 -32.45 0.43
N PRO A 5 -0.84 -33.43 1.32
CA PRO A 5 0.02 -33.27 2.50
C PRO A 5 1.52 -33.13 2.16
N LYS A 6 1.90 -33.51 0.93
CA LYS A 6 3.30 -33.49 0.47
C LYS A 6 3.87 -32.09 0.22
N ASN A 7 3.03 -31.04 0.23
CA ASN A 7 3.45 -29.65 0.05
C ASN A 7 3.21 -28.77 1.30
N SER A 8 2.89 -29.37 2.44
CA SER A 8 2.22 -28.69 3.56
C SER A 8 3.11 -27.91 4.56
N HIS A 9 4.43 -27.77 4.32
CA HIS A 9 5.35 -27.41 5.42
C HIS A 9 6.21 -26.15 5.24
N LYS A 10 5.87 -25.22 4.34
CA LYS A 10 6.52 -23.90 4.33
C LYS A 10 5.49 -22.78 4.42
N HIS A 11 4.95 -22.58 5.62
CA HIS A 11 4.20 -21.37 5.95
C HIS A 11 5.15 -20.33 6.53
N ASN A 12 5.18 -19.13 5.94
CA ASN A 12 6.14 -18.09 6.35
C ASN A 12 5.58 -17.20 7.47
N LEU A 13 4.96 -17.81 8.50
CA LEU A 13 4.29 -17.08 9.60
C LEU A 13 5.25 -16.27 10.48
N GLN A 14 6.53 -16.61 10.44
CA GLN A 14 7.59 -15.84 11.10
C GLN A 14 7.85 -14.50 10.41
N LYS A 15 7.53 -14.38 9.11
CA LYS A 15 7.68 -13.13 8.38
C LYS A 15 6.53 -12.19 8.70
N GLU A 16 6.85 -11.13 9.43
CA GLU A 16 5.96 -10.01 9.66
C GLU A 16 5.98 -9.07 8.46
N LEU A 17 4.79 -8.65 8.05
CA LEU A 17 4.55 -7.69 6.98
C LEU A 17 3.67 -6.57 7.54
N VAL A 18 3.81 -5.38 6.96
CA VAL A 18 2.95 -4.23 7.26
C VAL A 18 2.06 -3.98 6.05
N CYS A 19 0.77 -3.78 6.28
CA CYS A 19 -0.17 -3.40 5.24
C CYS A 19 -0.38 -1.88 5.26
N ILE A 20 -0.38 -1.25 4.09
CA ILE A 20 -0.72 0.16 3.93
C ILE A 20 -1.88 0.21 2.95
N GLU A 21 -3.08 0.55 3.45
CA GLU A 21 -4.27 0.75 2.62
C GLU A 21 -4.17 2.13 1.94
N TYR A 22 -3.41 2.19 0.85
CA TYR A 22 -3.16 3.44 0.13
C TYR A 22 -4.46 4.00 -0.49
N PRO A 23 -4.82 5.28 -0.26
CA PRO A 23 -6.12 5.86 -0.64
C PRO A 23 -6.20 6.27 -2.12
N GLY A 24 -5.61 5.47 -3.02
CA GLY A 24 -5.57 5.77 -4.45
C GLY A 24 -5.15 4.58 -5.30
N GLN A 25 -5.37 4.68 -6.61
CA GLN A 25 -4.92 3.65 -7.55
C GLN A 25 -3.41 3.78 -7.79
N VAL A 26 -2.66 2.77 -7.36
CA VAL A 26 -1.20 2.72 -7.57
C VAL A 26 -0.91 2.28 -9.01
N ARG A 27 -0.52 3.25 -9.86
CA ARG A 27 -0.02 2.98 -11.23
C ARG A 27 1.49 2.88 -11.30
N ASN A 28 2.19 3.61 -10.44
CA ASN A 28 3.65 3.62 -10.35
C ASN A 28 4.03 3.46 -8.86
N PRO A 29 4.65 2.32 -8.47
CA PRO A 29 5.05 2.08 -7.08
C PRO A 29 6.10 3.06 -6.56
N ASP A 30 7.02 3.54 -7.39
CA ASP A 30 8.06 4.47 -6.98
C ASP A 30 7.48 5.84 -6.60
N ARG A 31 6.50 6.32 -7.38
CA ARG A 31 5.75 7.55 -7.04
C ARG A 31 4.90 7.39 -5.78
N MET A 32 4.33 6.20 -5.56
CA MET A 32 3.62 5.89 -4.32
C MET A 32 4.58 5.85 -3.12
N MET A 33 5.79 5.32 -3.28
CA MET A 33 6.79 5.34 -2.22
C MET A 33 7.23 6.78 -1.91
N ALA A 34 7.43 7.61 -2.94
CA ALA A 34 7.77 9.02 -2.76
C ALA A 34 6.65 9.82 -2.05
N SER A 35 5.37 9.55 -2.35
CA SER A 35 4.25 10.22 -1.68
C SER A 35 4.15 9.88 -0.19
N LEU A 36 4.69 8.73 0.24
CA LEU A 36 4.77 8.31 1.64
C LEU A 36 6.05 8.78 2.35
N GLY A 37 6.82 9.69 1.74
CA GLY A 37 8.09 10.20 2.30
C GLY A 37 9.30 9.29 2.05
N GLY A 38 9.14 8.23 1.26
CA GLY A 38 10.21 7.29 0.94
C GLY A 38 10.43 6.20 1.98
N ALA A 39 11.42 5.33 1.72
CA ALA A 39 11.66 4.14 2.53
C ALA A 39 12.09 4.45 3.98
N LEU A 40 12.89 5.50 4.18
CA LEU A 40 13.37 5.91 5.50
C LEU A 40 12.22 6.39 6.40
N GLU A 41 11.36 7.25 5.86
CA GLU A 41 10.23 7.80 6.58
C GLU A 41 9.22 6.70 6.94
N LEU A 42 8.94 5.80 5.99
CA LEU A 42 8.12 4.60 6.22
C LEU A 42 8.68 3.71 7.32
N SER A 43 9.99 3.40 7.29
CA SER A 43 10.63 2.60 8.33
C SER A 43 10.49 3.26 9.69
N THR A 44 10.67 4.58 9.75
CA THR A 44 10.57 5.34 11.01
C THR A 44 9.14 5.35 11.54
N ALA A 45 8.13 5.54 10.66
CA ALA A 45 6.72 5.49 11.01
C ALA A 45 6.31 4.09 11.53
N ILE A 46 6.81 3.03 10.90
CA ILE A 46 6.55 1.63 11.27
C ILE A 46 7.13 1.28 12.65
N THR A 47 8.38 1.69 12.92
CA THR A 47 9.09 1.36 14.16
C THR A 47 8.64 2.23 15.34
N THR A 48 8.23 3.47 15.09
CA THR A 48 7.81 4.39 16.15
C THR A 48 6.37 4.10 16.57
N GLU A 49 6.17 3.77 17.85
CA GLU A 49 4.83 3.51 18.37
C GLU A 49 3.93 4.75 18.25
N LYS A 50 2.65 4.54 17.90
CA LYS A 50 1.62 5.59 17.75
C LYS A 50 1.89 6.68 16.70
N ARG A 51 2.96 6.56 15.91
CA ARG A 51 3.21 7.50 14.80
C ARG A 51 2.23 7.24 13.65
N ARG A 52 1.54 8.29 13.22
CA ARG A 52 0.68 8.27 12.03
C ARG A 52 1.56 8.27 10.78
N LEU A 53 1.12 7.55 9.75
CA LEU A 53 1.80 7.53 8.46
C LEU A 53 1.40 8.75 7.65
N GLU A 54 2.37 9.56 7.24
CA GLU A 54 2.12 10.74 6.43
C GLU A 54 2.03 10.37 4.94
N LEU A 55 1.07 10.97 4.23
CA LEU A 55 0.90 10.85 2.79
C LEU A 55 0.77 12.23 2.16
N ARG A 56 1.65 12.55 1.20
CA ARG A 56 1.60 13.76 0.39
C ARG A 56 1.32 13.40 -1.06
N PHE A 57 0.11 13.74 -1.55
CA PHE A 57 -0.26 13.50 -2.95
C PHE A 57 0.63 14.24 -3.95
N ARG A 58 1.23 15.37 -3.54
CA ARG A 58 2.18 16.17 -4.32
C ARG A 58 3.45 16.39 -3.50
N PRO A 59 4.36 15.41 -3.43
CA PRO A 59 5.55 15.50 -2.59
C PRO A 59 6.47 16.67 -2.96
N ASP A 60 6.48 17.07 -4.23
CA ASP A 60 7.30 18.19 -4.73
C ASP A 60 6.74 19.58 -4.36
N SER A 61 5.49 19.65 -3.90
CA SER A 61 4.82 20.92 -3.58
C SER A 61 4.80 21.18 -2.08
N ILE A 62 5.46 22.26 -1.65
CA ILE A 62 5.47 22.70 -0.24
C ILE A 62 4.08 23.04 0.30
N TYR A 63 3.13 23.38 -0.58
CA TYR A 63 1.75 23.72 -0.23
C TYR A 63 0.84 22.49 -0.09
N SER A 64 1.33 21.30 -0.44
CA SER A 64 0.56 20.07 -0.30
C SER A 64 0.40 19.72 1.17
N LYS A 65 -0.81 19.92 1.71
CA LYS A 65 -1.16 19.42 3.03
C LYS A 65 -1.12 17.88 3.03
N PRO A 66 -0.54 17.25 4.06
CA PRO A 66 -0.51 15.81 4.16
C PRO A 66 -1.88 15.25 4.57
N ALA A 67 -2.16 14.03 4.12
CA ALA A 67 -3.13 13.14 4.73
C ALA A 67 -2.41 12.24 5.73
N PHE A 68 -3.14 11.76 6.74
CA PHE A 68 -2.57 10.89 7.76
C PHE A 68 -3.30 9.55 7.79
N GLY A 69 -2.49 8.50 7.81
CA GLY A 69 -2.90 7.12 7.98
C GLY A 69 -2.74 6.71 9.43
N ASP A 70 -3.82 6.23 10.03
CA ASP A 70 -3.85 5.76 11.40
C ASP A 70 -3.49 4.27 11.46
N ARG A 71 -2.81 3.87 12.54
CA ARG A 71 -2.38 2.49 12.75
C ARG A 71 -3.51 1.69 13.40
N HIS A 72 -3.99 0.67 12.71
CA HIS A 72 -5.00 -0.26 13.21
C HIS A 72 -4.37 -1.63 13.43
N GLN A 73 -4.50 -2.17 14.64
CA GLN A 73 -4.14 -3.56 14.90
C GLN A 73 -5.06 -4.48 14.11
N THR A 74 -4.50 -5.49 13.46
CA THR A 74 -5.27 -6.46 12.67
C THR A 74 -4.56 -7.80 12.68
N THR A 75 -5.31 -8.87 12.46
CA THR A 75 -4.75 -10.21 12.29
C THR A 75 -4.97 -10.62 10.84
N GLY A 76 -4.00 -10.29 9.99
CA GLY A 76 -4.04 -10.56 8.56
C GLY A 76 -3.02 -11.60 8.11
N LEU A 77 -3.31 -12.28 7.00
CA LEU A 77 -2.35 -13.16 6.31
C LEU A 77 -2.23 -12.71 4.86
N VAL A 78 -0.99 -12.63 4.36
CA VAL A 78 -0.73 -12.41 2.94
C VAL A 78 -0.61 -13.77 2.27
N LEU A 79 -1.49 -14.05 1.32
CA LEU A 79 -1.49 -15.30 0.56
C LEU A 79 -0.90 -15.08 -0.83
N LYS A 80 0.04 -15.94 -1.22
CA LYS A 80 0.57 -16.02 -2.57
C LYS A 80 -0.11 -17.18 -3.30
N LEU A 81 -0.94 -16.83 -4.27
CA LEU A 81 -1.70 -17.79 -5.09
C LEU A 81 -1.03 -17.97 -6.44
N LYS A 82 -0.78 -19.21 -6.85
CA LYS A 82 -0.45 -19.54 -8.25
C LYS A 82 -1.71 -20.04 -8.94
N ILE A 83 -2.21 -19.32 -9.93
CA ILE A 83 -3.44 -19.65 -10.65
C ILE A 83 -3.14 -20.02 -12.11
N ARG A 84 -3.93 -20.95 -12.66
CA ARG A 84 -3.96 -21.26 -14.09
C ARG A 84 -5.28 -20.75 -14.67
N ARG A 85 -5.18 -19.94 -15.72
CA ARG A 85 -6.34 -19.51 -16.51
C ARG A 85 -6.33 -20.25 -17.85
N LYS A 86 -7.46 -20.86 -18.22
CA LYS A 86 -7.61 -21.47 -19.57
C LYS A 86 -8.00 -20.38 -20.55
N ARG A 87 -7.41 -20.39 -21.74
CA ARG A 87 -7.69 -19.39 -22.79
C ARG A 87 -9.11 -19.53 -23.36
N SER A 88 -9.67 -20.74 -23.32
CA SER A 88 -11.04 -21.06 -23.78
C SER A 88 -12.13 -20.68 -22.79
N GLN A 89 -11.82 -20.58 -21.50
CA GLN A 89 -12.78 -20.25 -20.43
C GLN A 89 -12.12 -19.24 -19.47
N PRO A 90 -12.12 -17.94 -19.80
CA PRO A 90 -11.43 -16.92 -19.01
C PRO A 90 -11.98 -16.77 -17.58
N ASN A 91 -13.23 -17.19 -17.35
CA ASN A 91 -13.87 -17.16 -16.02
C ASN A 91 -13.54 -18.39 -15.16
N GLU A 92 -12.99 -19.47 -15.73
CA GLU A 92 -12.58 -20.66 -14.98
C GLU A 92 -11.16 -20.46 -14.45
N VAL A 93 -11.03 -20.18 -13.15
CA VAL A 93 -9.74 -20.00 -12.48
C VAL A 93 -9.42 -21.24 -11.66
N GLN A 94 -8.36 -21.98 -12.03
CA GLN A 94 -7.89 -23.12 -11.25
C GLN A 94 -6.70 -22.69 -10.38
N VAL A 95 -6.84 -22.80 -9.06
CA VAL A 95 -5.74 -22.54 -8.12
C VAL A 95 -4.80 -23.74 -8.10
N ARG A 96 -3.52 -23.53 -8.46
CA ARG A 96 -2.49 -24.58 -8.45
C ARG A 96 -1.82 -24.72 -7.09
N SER A 97 -1.55 -23.61 -6.42
CA SER A 97 -0.94 -23.63 -5.09
C SER A 97 -1.31 -22.38 -4.30
N ILE A 98 -1.32 -22.53 -2.99
CA ILE A 98 -1.54 -21.47 -2.00
C ILE A 98 -0.37 -21.53 -1.03
N GLU A 99 0.32 -20.40 -0.86
CA GLU A 99 1.45 -20.26 0.06
C GLU A 99 1.18 -19.07 1.00
N ILE A 100 1.38 -19.24 2.31
CA ILE A 100 1.32 -18.12 3.26
C ILE A 100 2.65 -17.35 3.15
N ALA A 101 2.59 -16.13 2.61
CA ALA A 101 3.76 -15.28 2.41
C ALA A 101 4.24 -14.58 3.70
N GLY A 102 3.31 -14.33 4.63
CA GLY A 102 3.58 -13.69 5.91
C GLY A 102 2.31 -13.32 6.66
N ARG A 103 2.47 -12.85 7.90
CA ARG A 103 1.38 -12.29 8.72
C ARG A 103 1.46 -10.78 8.78
N VAL A 104 0.31 -10.15 8.95
CA VAL A 104 0.14 -8.71 9.13
C VAL A 104 -0.46 -8.50 10.51
N ASN A 105 0.28 -7.84 11.41
CA ASN A 105 -0.17 -7.57 12.78
C ASN A 105 -0.88 -6.21 12.90
N PHE A 106 -0.62 -5.32 11.96
CA PHE A 106 -1.24 -4.01 11.90
C PHE A 106 -1.19 -3.48 10.48
N GLN A 107 -2.05 -2.50 10.24
CA GLN A 107 -2.15 -1.81 8.97
C GLN A 107 -2.30 -0.31 9.18
N TYR A 108 -1.91 0.47 8.17
CA TYR A 108 -2.23 1.89 8.11
C TYR A 108 -3.45 2.10 7.24
N ARG A 109 -4.42 2.89 7.73
CA ARG A 109 -5.62 3.29 6.98
C ARG A 109 -5.77 4.79 6.96
N PHE A 110 -6.09 5.32 5.79
CA PHE A 110 -6.33 6.75 5.58
C PHE A 110 -7.85 7.00 5.59
N GLU A 111 -8.45 6.90 6.78
CA GLU A 111 -9.90 7.09 6.95
C GLU A 111 -10.29 8.58 7.08
N SER A 112 -9.32 9.43 7.45
CA SER A 112 -9.53 10.87 7.56
C SER A 112 -9.57 11.56 6.20
N MET A 113 -10.46 12.54 6.06
CA MET A 113 -10.46 13.41 4.88
C MET A 113 -9.23 14.33 4.89
N CYS A 114 -8.78 14.72 3.70
CA CYS A 114 -7.74 15.74 3.57
C CYS A 114 -8.29 17.12 3.91
N ASP A 115 -7.45 17.95 4.54
CA ASP A 115 -7.74 19.36 4.74
C ASP A 115 -7.88 20.12 3.41
N PHE A 116 -8.56 21.27 3.47
CA PHE A 116 -8.64 22.21 2.35
C PHE A 116 -7.24 22.68 1.93
N GLN A 117 -6.96 22.61 0.63
CA GLN A 117 -5.70 23.07 0.06
C GLN A 117 -5.94 24.32 -0.78
N LEU A 118 -5.24 25.41 -0.46
CA LEU A 118 -5.13 26.56 -1.33
C LEU A 118 -3.95 26.33 -2.26
N LEU A 119 -4.21 26.34 -3.56
CA LEU A 119 -3.17 26.35 -4.57
C LEU A 119 -2.79 27.80 -4.85
N PRO A 120 -1.49 28.13 -4.94
CA PRO A 120 -1.11 29.35 -5.63
C PRO A 120 -1.74 29.29 -7.02
N ALA A 121 -2.47 30.34 -7.39
CA ALA A 121 -2.93 30.52 -8.77
C ALA A 121 -1.99 31.51 -9.44
N MET A 122 -0.69 31.23 -9.41
CA MET A 122 0.29 32.06 -10.10
C MET A 122 0.51 31.46 -11.49
N ARG A 123 0.13 32.21 -12.51
CA ARG A 123 0.46 31.83 -13.88
C ARG A 123 1.93 32.14 -14.08
N SER A 124 2.74 31.12 -14.39
CA SER A 124 4.07 31.38 -14.91
C SER A 124 3.93 32.18 -16.20
N THR A 125 4.52 33.38 -16.25
CA THR A 125 4.53 34.23 -17.45
C THR A 125 5.28 33.59 -18.61
N THR A 126 6.10 32.57 -18.33
CA THR A 126 6.95 31.89 -19.32
C THR A 126 6.29 30.61 -19.86
N THR A 127 5.57 29.85 -19.03
CA THR A 127 5.02 28.52 -19.39
C THR A 127 3.49 28.49 -19.48
N GLY A 128 2.78 29.49 -18.97
CA GLY A 128 1.30 29.56 -19.01
C GLY A 128 0.57 28.50 -18.17
N VAL A 129 1.31 27.61 -17.50
CA VAL A 129 0.79 26.62 -16.57
C VAL A 129 0.52 27.28 -15.22
N VAL A 130 -0.58 26.88 -14.57
CA VAL A 130 -0.89 27.27 -13.20
C VAL A 130 -0.05 26.39 -12.27
N GLU A 131 0.92 26.99 -11.59
CA GLU A 131 1.75 26.34 -10.56
C GLU A 131 1.23 26.64 -9.15
#